data_AF-A0A7C5F760-F1
#
_entry.id   AF-A0A7C5F760-F1
#
_cell.length_a   1.000
_cell.length_b   1.000
_cell.length_c   1.000
_cell.angle_alpha   90.00
_cell.angle_beta   90.00
_cell.angle_gamma   90.00
#
_symmetry.space_group_name_H-M   'P 1'
#
loop_
_entity.id
_entity.type
_entity.pdbx_description
1 polymer ?
#
loop_
_entity_poly.entity_id
_entity_poly.type
_entity_poly.pdbx_seq_one_letter_code
_entity_poly.pdbx_strand_id
1 'polypeptide(L)'
;MARHRQPGGRKRVQFLVAYGVRADGTRQLLAFVRSRGESQVAWEGLLDDLYQRGLDGHQLQLIVTDGCPGLAAALQPVYRRVPHQRCWVHKLRNVLSGARRRDHAAMKADAQAIYQAASLAEAE
;
A
#
# COMPACT_ATOMS: atom_id res chain seq x y z
N MET A 1 -39.56 -27.92 -0.26
CA MET A 1 -38.37 -27.13 0.12
C MET A 1 -37.69 -26.62 -1.14
N ALA A 2 -37.91 -25.35 -1.51
CA ALA A 2 -37.33 -24.78 -2.72
C ALA A 2 -35.82 -24.54 -2.50
N ARG A 3 -34.97 -25.14 -3.33
CA ARG A 3 -33.53 -24.88 -3.34
C ARG A 3 -33.31 -23.45 -3.82
N HIS A 4 -32.93 -22.56 -2.89
CA HIS A 4 -32.48 -21.21 -3.20
C HIS A 4 -31.14 -21.29 -3.96
N ARG A 5 -31.19 -21.36 -5.29
CA ARG A 5 -30.02 -21.16 -6.14
C ARG A 5 -29.64 -19.68 -6.07
N GLN A 6 -28.64 -19.35 -5.25
CA GLN A 6 -27.97 -18.05 -5.33
C GLN A 6 -27.44 -17.87 -6.77
N PRO A 7 -27.61 -16.70 -7.42
CA PRO A 7 -27.07 -16.49 -8.75
C PRO A 7 -25.55 -16.56 -8.67
N GLY A 8 -24.96 -17.61 -9.25
CA GLY A 8 -23.53 -17.89 -9.21
C GLY A 8 -22.76 -16.98 -10.16
N GLY A 9 -22.48 -15.76 -9.73
CA GLY A 9 -21.50 -14.87 -10.35
C GLY A 9 -20.23 -14.75 -9.50
N ARG A 10 -19.07 -14.59 -10.13
CA ARG A 10 -17.78 -14.40 -9.44
C ARG A 10 -17.82 -13.08 -8.64
N LYS A 11 -18.11 -13.14 -7.35
CA LYS A 11 -18.08 -11.96 -6.46
C LYS A 11 -16.63 -11.58 -6.17
N ARG A 12 -16.21 -10.39 -6.60
CA ARG A 12 -14.94 -9.81 -6.18
C ARG A 12 -15.03 -9.47 -4.70
N VAL A 13 -14.07 -9.95 -3.91
CA VAL A 13 -13.92 -9.61 -2.49
C VAL A 13 -12.63 -8.82 -2.37
N GLN A 14 -12.67 -7.76 -1.57
CA GLN A 14 -11.53 -6.88 -1.30
C GLN A 14 -11.08 -7.04 0.13
N PHE A 15 -9.77 -6.96 0.34
CA PHE A 15 -9.15 -7.03 1.64
C PHE A 15 -8.19 -5.86 1.79
N LEU A 16 -8.24 -5.22 2.95
CA LEU A 16 -7.21 -4.27 3.39
C LEU A 16 -6.17 -5.06 4.17
N VAL A 17 -4.90 -4.79 3.89
CA VAL A 17 -3.79 -5.58 4.41
C VAL A 17 -2.71 -4.64 4.91
N ALA A 18 -2.20 -4.93 6.11
CA ALA A 18 -1.02 -4.27 6.66
C ALA A 18 0.06 -5.31 6.98
N TYR A 19 1.29 -5.03 6.55
CA TYR A 19 2.45 -5.87 6.77
C TYR A 19 3.51 -5.06 7.49
N GLY A 20 4.00 -5.58 8.62
CA GLY A 20 5.08 -4.98 9.39
C GLY A 20 6.41 -5.60 9.00
N VAL A 21 7.45 -4.78 8.94
CA VAL A 21 8.84 -5.22 8.79
C VAL A 21 9.64 -4.65 9.96
N ARG A 22 10.32 -5.52 10.71
CA ARG A 22 11.15 -5.13 11.84
C ARG A 22 12.57 -4.81 11.39
N ALA A 23 13.36 -4.19 12.28
CA ALA A 23 14.75 -3.83 12.01
C ALA A 23 15.65 -5.04 11.68
N ASP A 24 15.30 -6.23 12.18
CA ASP A 24 15.97 -7.50 11.87
C ASP A 24 15.54 -8.11 10.53
N GLY A 25 14.67 -7.43 9.77
CA GLY A 25 14.14 -7.89 8.49
C GLY A 25 13.00 -8.89 8.61
N THR A 26 12.62 -9.33 9.82
CA THR A 26 11.46 -10.21 10.01
C THR A 26 10.19 -9.49 9.61
N ARG A 27 9.26 -10.26 9.03
CA ARG A 27 8.02 -9.72 8.48
C ARG A 27 6.81 -10.38 9.11
N GLN A 28 5.78 -9.59 9.37
CA GLN A 28 4.58 -10.04 10.05
C GLN A 28 3.33 -9.45 9.41
N LEU A 29 2.31 -10.30 9.19
CA LEU A 29 0.98 -9.83 8.82
C LEU A 29 0.33 -9.19 10.06
N LEU A 30 0.12 -7.87 10.03
CA LEU A 30 -0.42 -7.12 11.16
C LEU A 30 -1.94 -7.06 11.13
N ALA A 31 -2.52 -6.94 9.93
CA ALA A 31 -3.96 -6.91 9.71
C ALA A 31 -4.31 -7.53 8.34
N PHE A 32 -5.46 -8.21 8.30
CA PHE A 32 -6.06 -8.77 7.08
C PHE A 32 -7.57 -8.70 7.22
N VAL A 33 -8.17 -7.61 6.73
CA VAL A 33 -9.57 -7.28 7.00
C VAL A 33 -10.34 -7.24 5.70
N ARG A 34 -11.45 -7.99 5.63
CA ARG A 34 -12.37 -7.89 4.51
C ARG A 34 -13.02 -6.52 4.52
N SER A 35 -12.92 -5.80 3.41
CA SER A 35 -13.54 -4.48 3.26
C SER A 35 -14.53 -4.45 2.10
N ARG A 36 -15.44 -3.48 2.15
CA ARG A 36 -16.35 -3.13 1.05
C ARG A 36 -15.73 -2.11 0.09
N GLY A 37 -14.58 -1.53 0.43
CA GLY A 37 -13.88 -0.54 -0.37
C GLY A 37 -12.60 -0.03 0.29
N GLU A 38 -11.98 0.96 -0.35
CA GLU A 38 -10.71 1.57 0.08
C GLU A 38 -10.90 3.05 0.45
N SER A 39 -12.06 3.39 1.01
CA SER A 39 -12.33 4.75 1.49
C SER A 39 -11.42 5.10 2.66
N GLN A 40 -11.24 6.40 2.92
CA GLN A 40 -10.52 6.88 4.10
C GLN A 40 -11.04 6.22 5.39
N VAL A 41 -12.35 6.22 5.60
CA VAL A 41 -12.98 5.60 6.79
C VAL A 41 -12.65 4.11 6.91
N ALA A 42 -12.61 3.37 5.80
CA ALA A 42 -12.26 1.95 5.83
C ALA A 42 -10.79 1.73 6.25
N TRP A 43 -9.89 2.59 5.81
CA TRP A 43 -8.49 2.55 6.20
C TRP A 43 -8.27 3.05 7.63
N GLU A 44 -8.94 4.11 8.07
CA GLU A 44 -8.91 4.58 9.46
C GLU A 44 -9.31 3.45 10.41
N GLY A 45 -10.40 2.73 10.12
CA GLY A 45 -10.80 1.59 10.96
C GLY A 45 -9.72 0.49 11.09
N LEU A 46 -8.94 0.23 10.03
CA LEU A 46 -7.81 -0.71 10.10
C LEU A 46 -6.63 -0.12 10.89
N LEU A 47 -6.28 1.14 10.63
CA LEU A 47 -5.13 1.79 11.27
C LEU A 47 -5.39 2.05 12.76
N ASP A 48 -6.61 2.43 13.13
CA ASP A 48 -7.04 2.59 14.52
C ASP A 48 -6.99 1.27 15.27
N ASP A 49 -7.40 0.14 14.67
CA ASP A 49 -7.22 -1.19 15.29
C ASP A 49 -5.75 -1.46 15.62
N LEU A 50 -4.85 -1.17 14.68
CA LEU A 50 -3.41 -1.33 14.91
C LEU A 50 -2.91 -0.39 16.01
N TYR A 51 -3.36 0.86 16.02
CA TYR A 51 -3.03 1.85 17.05
C TYR A 51 -3.47 1.36 18.44
N GLN A 52 -4.71 0.91 18.58
CA GLN A 52 -5.27 0.40 19.85
C GLN A 52 -4.57 -0.88 20.33
N ARG A 53 -3.99 -1.66 19.41
CA ARG A 53 -3.13 -2.81 19.72
C ARG A 53 -1.70 -2.44 20.12
N GLY A 54 -1.38 -1.14 20.20
CA GLY A 54 -0.09 -0.63 20.66
C GLY A 54 0.87 -0.21 19.54
N LEU A 55 0.46 -0.26 18.27
CA LEU A 55 1.24 0.33 17.19
C LEU A 55 0.94 1.83 17.11
N ASP A 56 1.37 2.60 18.09
CA ASP A 56 1.03 4.04 18.26
C ASP A 56 1.82 5.00 17.33
N GLY A 57 2.78 4.47 16.58
CA GLY A 57 3.60 5.22 15.63
C GLY A 57 4.93 5.75 16.18
N HIS A 58 5.19 5.67 17.50
CA HIS A 58 6.47 6.15 18.07
C HIS A 58 7.68 5.35 17.57
N GLN A 59 7.49 4.06 17.28
CA GLN A 59 8.52 3.16 16.78
C GLN A 59 8.44 2.94 15.27
N LEU A 60 7.47 3.55 14.58
CA LEU A 60 7.35 3.45 13.13
C LEU A 60 8.30 4.46 12.46
N GLN A 61 9.26 3.93 11.70
CA GLN A 61 10.21 4.76 10.96
C GLN A 61 9.67 5.21 9.59
N LEU A 62 8.81 4.40 8.97
CA LEU A 62 8.29 4.64 7.64
C LEU A 62 6.98 3.87 7.42
N ILE A 63 6.02 4.52 6.80
CA ILE A 63 4.83 3.88 6.23
C ILE A 63 4.92 3.93 4.71
N VAL A 64 4.77 2.77 4.07
CA VAL A 64 4.82 2.63 2.61
C VAL A 64 3.45 2.22 2.09
N THR A 65 2.89 2.99 1.15
CA THR A 65 1.58 2.69 0.55
C THR A 65 1.66 2.58 -0.97
N ASP A 66 0.73 1.88 -1.60
CA ASP A 66 0.67 1.73 -3.06
C ASP A 66 0.24 3.02 -3.80
N GLY A 67 -0.26 4.00 -3.05
CA GLY A 67 -0.77 5.26 -3.59
C GLY A 67 -2.29 5.42 -3.54
N CYS A 68 -3.02 4.50 -2.89
CA CYS A 68 -4.45 4.62 -2.61
C CYS A 68 -4.76 5.95 -1.88
N PRO A 69 -5.64 6.82 -2.43
CA PRO A 69 -5.96 8.11 -1.82
C PRO A 69 -6.63 7.98 -0.44
N GLY A 70 -7.49 6.97 -0.25
CA GLY A 70 -8.15 6.73 1.02
C GLY A 70 -7.15 6.40 2.14
N LEU A 71 -6.18 5.53 1.85
CA LEU A 71 -5.12 5.20 2.80
C LEU A 71 -4.25 6.42 3.10
N ALA A 72 -3.84 7.17 2.08
CA ALA A 72 -3.03 8.38 2.29
C ALA A 72 -3.76 9.42 3.17
N ALA A 73 -5.07 9.59 2.99
CA ALA A 73 -5.87 10.47 3.82
C ALA A 73 -6.01 9.96 5.26
N ALA A 74 -6.19 8.64 5.45
CA ALA A 74 -6.32 8.00 6.77
C ALA A 74 -5.03 8.07 7.62
N LEU A 75 -3.85 8.20 7.00
CA LEU A 75 -2.60 8.36 7.74
C LEU A 75 -2.49 9.69 8.49
N GLN A 76 -3.12 10.75 8.00
CA GLN A 76 -3.06 12.08 8.64
C GLN A 76 -3.68 12.14 10.04
N PRO A 77 -4.86 11.56 10.30
CA PRO A 77 -5.40 11.49 11.66
C PRO A 77 -4.71 10.45 12.54
N VAL A 78 -4.31 9.29 12.01
CA VAL A 78 -3.80 8.17 12.85
C VAL A 78 -2.29 8.21 13.08
N TYR A 79 -1.51 8.49 12.04
CA TYR A 79 -0.03 8.39 12.05
C TYR A 79 0.66 9.66 11.53
N ARG A 80 0.14 10.83 11.89
CA ARG A 80 0.58 12.15 11.38
C ARG A 80 2.11 12.35 11.36
N ARG A 81 2.80 11.88 12.40
CA ARG A 81 4.24 12.12 12.60
C ARG A 81 5.14 11.09 11.93
N VAL A 82 4.57 10.03 11.37
CA VAL A 82 5.34 8.96 10.72
C VAL A 82 5.59 9.33 9.26
N PRO A 83 6.84 9.27 8.77
CA PRO A 83 7.13 9.50 7.36
C PRO A 83 6.30 8.58 6.45
N HIS A 84 5.75 9.15 5.38
CA HIS A 84 4.95 8.43 4.41
C HIS A 84 5.62 8.45 3.03
N GLN A 85 5.80 7.26 2.45
CA GLN A 85 6.36 7.07 1.12
C GLN A 85 5.43 6.24 0.23
N ARG A 86 5.41 6.52 -1.08
CA ARG A 86 4.78 5.64 -2.07
C ARG A 86 5.71 4.49 -2.44
N CYS A 87 5.15 3.30 -2.57
CA CYS A 87 5.85 2.09 -2.98
C CYS A 87 6.38 2.23 -4.41
N TRP A 88 7.71 2.17 -4.58
CA TRP A 88 8.35 2.24 -5.89
C TRP A 88 7.92 1.12 -6.83
N VAL A 89 7.67 -0.10 -6.31
CA VAL A 89 7.18 -1.23 -7.12
C VAL A 89 5.83 -0.91 -7.76
N HIS A 90 4.89 -0.36 -6.98
CA HIS A 90 3.58 0.04 -7.49
C HIS A 90 3.68 1.25 -8.41
N LYS A 91 4.50 2.24 -8.05
CA LYS A 91 4.72 3.43 -8.89
C LYS A 91 5.29 3.05 -10.25
N LEU A 92 6.30 2.20 -10.29
CA LEU A 92 6.93 1.72 -11.52
C LEU A 92 5.93 0.95 -12.39
N ARG A 93 5.11 0.06 -11.79
CA ARG A 93 4.04 -0.63 -12.51
C ARG A 93 3.04 0.35 -13.14
N ASN A 94 2.67 1.40 -12.40
CA ASN A 94 1.76 2.43 -12.91
C ASN A 94 2.38 3.18 -14.09
N VAL A 95 3.65 3.58 -14.00
CA VAL A 95 4.37 4.23 -15.12
C VAL A 95 4.42 3.32 -16.36
N LEU A 96 4.82 2.06 -16.19
CA LEU A 96 4.94 1.11 -17.30
C LEU A 96 3.59 0.76 -17.94
N SER A 97 2.49 0.87 -17.21
CA SER A 97 1.14 0.63 -17.76
C SER A 97 0.75 1.64 -18.84
N GLY A 98 1.35 2.83 -18.83
CA GLY A 98 1.16 3.85 -19.88
C GLY A 98 2.08 3.69 -21.10
N ALA A 99 3.02 2.74 -21.07
CA ALA A 99 4.05 2.57 -22.09
C ALA A 99 3.80 1.37 -23.01
N ARG A 100 4.36 1.41 -24.22
CA ARG A 100 4.34 0.25 -25.13
C ARG A 100 5.26 -0.84 -24.57
N ARG A 101 4.83 -2.10 -24.65
CA ARG A 101 5.58 -3.25 -24.09
C ARG A 101 7.04 -3.33 -24.55
N ARG A 102 7.32 -2.98 -25.80
CA ARG A 102 8.69 -2.99 -26.35
C ARG A 102 9.63 -1.99 -25.64
N ASP A 103 9.07 -0.93 -25.06
CA ASP A 103 9.83 0.14 -24.39
C ASP A 103 9.98 -0.15 -22.88
N HIS A 104 9.30 -1.18 -22.34
CA HIS A 104 9.25 -1.45 -20.90
C HIS A 104 10.62 -1.71 -20.27
N ALA A 105 11.51 -2.40 -20.97
CA ALA A 105 12.82 -2.75 -20.44
C ALA A 105 13.70 -1.49 -20.24
N ALA A 106 13.77 -0.63 -21.27
CA ALA A 106 14.51 0.62 -21.23
C ALA A 106 13.92 1.57 -20.17
N MET A 107 12.61 1.82 -20.23
CA MET A 107 11.95 2.71 -19.26
C MET A 107 12.05 2.21 -17.83
N LYS A 108 12.05 0.89 -17.62
CA LYS A 108 12.28 0.33 -16.30
C LYS A 108 13.69 0.65 -15.84
N ALA A 109 14.71 0.37 -16.64
CA ALA A 109 16.10 0.65 -16.26
C ALA A 109 16.28 2.13 -15.88
N ASP A 110 15.76 3.05 -16.70
CA ASP A 110 15.83 4.49 -16.45
C ASP A 110 15.13 4.88 -15.15
N ALA A 111 13.91 4.37 -14.93
CA ALA A 111 13.17 4.64 -13.70
C ALA A 111 13.82 4.03 -12.45
N GLN A 112 14.56 2.93 -12.59
CA GLN A 112 15.31 2.31 -11.49
C GLN A 112 16.53 3.12 -11.12
N ALA A 113 17.23 3.70 -12.11
CA ALA A 113 18.39 4.56 -11.87
C ALA A 113 18.02 5.74 -10.95
N ILE A 114 16.84 6.32 -11.11
CA ILE A 114 16.36 7.46 -10.28
C ILE A 114 16.33 7.10 -8.79
N TYR A 115 15.66 6.01 -8.41
CA TYR A 115 15.51 5.67 -6.99
C TYR A 115 16.71 4.91 -6.40
N GLN A 116 17.68 4.53 -7.25
CA GLN A 116 18.95 3.92 -6.84
C GLN A 116 20.11 4.92 -6.78
N ALA A 117 19.90 6.16 -7.25
CA ALA A 117 20.87 7.23 -7.18
C ALA A 117 21.36 7.48 -5.74
N ALA A 118 22.62 7.89 -5.58
CA ALA A 118 23.23 8.11 -4.28
C ALA A 118 22.76 9.42 -3.62
N SER A 119 22.15 10.32 -4.40
CA SER A 119 21.63 11.60 -3.92
C SER A 119 20.46 12.09 -4.74
N LEU A 120 19.72 13.07 -4.20
CA LEU A 120 18.66 13.75 -4.94
C LEU A 120 19.19 14.44 -6.21
N ALA A 121 20.35 15.10 -6.12
CA ALA A 121 20.94 15.81 -7.26
C ALA A 121 21.38 14.88 -8.41
N GLU A 122 21.68 13.61 -8.12
CA GLU A 122 21.96 12.59 -9.14
C GLU A 122 20.67 11.99 -9.73
N ALA A 123 19.55 12.08 -9.00
CA ALA A 123 18.26 11.56 -9.41
C ALA A 123 17.45 12.52 -10.31
N GLU A 124 17.79 13.83 -10.31
CA GLU A 124 17.15 14.92 -11.07
C GLU A 124 17.77 15.10 -12.47
#